data_AF-A0A8X6THC9-F1
#
_entry.id   AF-A0A8X6THC9-F1
#
_cell.length_a   1.000
_cell.length_b   1.000
_cell.length_c   1.000
_cell.angle_alpha   90.00
_cell.angle_beta   90.00
_cell.angle_gamma   90.00
#
_symmetry.space_group_name_H-M   'P 1'
#
loop_
_entity.id
_entity.type
_entity.pdbx_description
1 polymer ?
#
loop_
_entity_poly.entity_id
_entity_poly.type
_entity_poly.pdbx_seq_one_letter_code
_entity_poly.pdbx_strand_id
1 'polypeptide(L)'
;MADLHWTVLSFGHHFLHWFWLMYSMTKLTLISLFYNDFADKYYVGDTCMEPMFWFVDHFTKILGPICVTAVIFLSSSLIAIAYVIGLPFYLRQNFYILISALIIGHWLLICVVFYYYMAFTTQPGFPPQGAMISEAVSICKRCIAPKPPRTHHCIVCNRCILKMDHHCPWLNNCVGHFNHRYFFMFCAYAWIGVVFVIIFGIPVAYEHCFGNSESEDFGSKSLGAWHRVSFIGEKSKVVSRISNAMVLTPSVAIELHSTDTVSTESIMTIWPLVAAHS
;
A
#
# COMPACT_ATOMS: atom_id res chain seq x y z
N MET A 1 30.61 59.45 -67.64
CA MET A 1 29.50 58.86 -66.85
C MET A 1 29.49 57.34 -66.86
N ALA A 2 29.91 56.66 -67.94
CA ALA A 2 29.98 55.19 -67.99
C ALA A 2 31.04 54.59 -67.03
N ASP A 3 32.22 55.20 -66.89
CA ASP A 3 33.31 54.63 -66.07
C ASP A 3 33.05 54.67 -64.55
N LEU A 4 32.30 55.67 -64.08
CA LEU A 4 31.87 55.77 -62.68
C LEU A 4 30.82 54.68 -62.35
N HIS A 5 29.98 54.32 -63.32
CA HIS A 5 28.98 53.27 -63.17
C HIS A 5 29.65 51.88 -63.08
N TRP A 6 30.69 51.64 -63.89
CA TRP A 6 31.48 50.41 -63.85
C TRP A 6 32.27 50.22 -62.55
N THR A 7 32.81 51.30 -61.96
CA THR A 7 33.57 51.23 -60.70
C THR A 7 32.66 50.95 -59.49
N VAL A 8 31.47 51.54 -59.43
CA VAL A 8 30.49 51.27 -58.35
C VAL A 8 29.94 49.85 -58.44
N LEU A 9 29.64 49.35 -59.64
CA LEU A 9 29.19 47.98 -59.85
C LEU A 9 30.29 46.95 -59.53
N SER A 10 31.54 47.23 -59.91
CA SER A 10 32.72 46.42 -59.58
C SER A 10 33.00 46.38 -58.07
N PHE A 11 32.81 47.52 -57.38
CA PHE A 11 32.94 47.61 -55.92
C PHE A 11 31.85 46.81 -55.20
N GLY A 12 30.59 46.90 -55.66
CA GLY A 12 29.49 46.08 -55.13
C GLY A 12 29.73 44.58 -55.30
N HIS A 13 30.25 44.17 -56.47
CA HIS A 13 30.62 42.77 -56.73
C HIS A 13 31.77 42.29 -55.83
N HIS A 14 32.80 43.11 -55.63
CA HIS A 14 33.89 42.80 -54.69
C HIS A 14 33.43 42.71 -53.25
N PHE A 15 32.55 43.62 -52.81
CA PHE A 15 32.00 43.61 -51.46
C PHE A 15 31.13 42.36 -51.20
N LEU A 16 30.26 42.00 -52.14
CA LEU A 16 29.47 40.78 -52.07
C LEU A 16 30.35 39.53 -52.05
N HIS A 17 31.39 39.47 -52.89
CA HIS A 17 32.34 38.37 -52.89
C HIS A 17 33.12 38.25 -51.58
N TRP A 18 33.61 39.38 -51.04
CA TRP A 18 34.28 39.43 -49.73
C TRP A 18 33.35 38.97 -48.59
N PHE A 19 32.10 39.44 -48.59
CA PHE A 19 31.10 39.03 -47.61
C PHE A 19 30.81 37.53 -47.70
N TRP A 20 30.66 37.00 -48.91
CA TRP A 20 30.41 35.57 -49.13
C TRP A 20 31.61 34.71 -48.71
N LEU A 21 32.83 35.19 -48.96
CA LEU A 21 34.06 34.56 -48.50
C LEU A 21 34.15 34.56 -46.96
N MET A 22 33.88 35.70 -46.31
CA MET A 22 33.85 35.79 -44.85
C MET A 22 32.77 34.88 -44.24
N TYR A 23 31.58 34.83 -44.83
CA TYR A 23 30.51 33.91 -44.43
C TYR A 23 30.93 32.45 -44.58
N SER A 24 31.51 32.08 -45.72
CA SER A 24 31.98 30.71 -46.00
C SER A 24 33.08 30.29 -45.01
N MET A 25 34.06 31.16 -44.77
CA MET A 25 35.14 30.92 -43.80
C MET A 25 34.59 30.80 -42.38
N THR A 26 33.69 31.71 -41.97
CA THR A 26 33.05 31.64 -40.64
C THR A 26 32.25 30.35 -40.49
N LYS A 27 31.50 29.95 -41.52
CA LYS A 27 30.74 28.70 -41.54
C LYS A 27 31.66 27.49 -41.43
N LEU A 28 32.76 27.45 -42.19
CA LEU A 28 33.75 26.37 -42.14
C LEU A 28 34.45 26.31 -40.78
N THR A 29 34.79 27.46 -40.19
CA THR A 29 35.37 27.53 -38.84
C THR A 29 34.38 27.05 -37.79
N LEU A 30 33.11 27.46 -37.86
CA LEU A 30 32.07 27.00 -36.94
C LEU A 30 31.83 25.50 -37.08
N ILE A 31 31.72 24.99 -38.30
CA ILE A 31 31.62 23.56 -38.55
C ILE A 31 32.87 22.88 -38.00
N SER A 32 34.09 23.32 -38.30
CA SER A 32 35.31 22.67 -37.83
C SER A 32 35.50 22.74 -36.31
N LEU A 33 34.99 23.77 -35.63
CA LEU A 33 35.10 23.96 -34.19
C LEU A 33 34.06 23.12 -33.42
N PHE A 34 32.87 22.95 -33.99
CA PHE A 34 31.74 22.25 -33.35
C PHE A 34 31.44 20.87 -33.97
N TYR A 35 32.12 20.49 -35.05
CA TYR A 35 32.02 19.17 -35.63
C TYR A 35 32.66 18.18 -34.68
N ASN A 36 31.83 17.31 -34.14
CA ASN A 36 32.24 16.22 -33.29
C ASN A 36 31.50 14.99 -33.78
N ASP A 37 32.23 14.01 -34.33
CA ASP A 37 31.66 12.73 -34.78
C ASP A 37 30.89 11.99 -33.67
N PHE A 38 31.18 12.33 -32.40
CA PHE A 38 30.50 11.78 -31.24
C PHE A 38 29.31 12.61 -30.74
N ALA A 39 29.05 13.80 -31.31
CA ALA A 39 27.91 14.64 -30.96
C ALA A 39 26.72 14.35 -31.89
N ASP A 40 26.15 13.17 -31.74
CA ASP A 40 24.93 12.80 -32.44
C ASP A 40 23.68 13.47 -31.81
N LYS A 41 22.56 13.41 -32.53
CA LYS A 41 21.27 13.94 -32.05
C LYS A 41 20.87 13.34 -30.70
N TYR A 42 21.25 12.09 -30.44
CA TYR A 42 20.96 11.38 -29.20
C TYR A 42 21.75 11.97 -28.03
N TYR A 43 23.04 12.25 -28.20
CA TYR A 43 23.89 12.90 -27.22
C TYR A 43 23.39 14.30 -26.83
N VAL A 44 22.96 15.09 -27.83
CA VAL A 44 22.35 16.41 -27.57
C VAL A 44 21.04 16.25 -26.79
N GLY A 45 20.21 15.27 -27.16
CA GLY A 45 18.99 14.92 -26.43
C GLY A 45 19.26 14.56 -24.97
N ASP A 46 20.22 13.68 -24.72
CA ASP A 46 20.63 13.27 -23.36
C ASP A 46 21.11 14.47 -22.53
N THR A 47 21.89 15.36 -23.14
CA THR A 47 22.39 16.58 -22.48
C THR A 47 21.24 17.54 -22.11
N CYS A 48 20.29 17.75 -23.01
CA CYS A 48 19.12 18.59 -22.75
C CYS A 48 18.20 18.03 -21.65
N MET A 49 18.19 16.70 -21.46
CA MET A 49 17.38 16.03 -20.44
C MET A 49 18.07 15.99 -19.06
N GLU A 50 19.35 16.34 -18.96
CA GLU A 50 20.12 16.29 -17.72
C GLU A 50 19.51 17.12 -16.56
N PRO A 51 19.01 18.36 -16.77
CA PRO A 51 18.33 19.11 -15.71
C PRO A 51 17.06 18.42 -15.21
N MET A 52 16.33 17.76 -16.09
CA MET A 52 15.13 16.99 -15.73
C MET A 52 15.52 15.76 -14.90
N PHE A 53 16.56 15.03 -15.29
CA PHE A 53 17.05 13.89 -14.51
C PHE A 53 17.53 14.32 -13.13
N TRP A 54 18.25 15.44 -13.03
CA TRP A 54 18.67 15.99 -11.75
C TRP A 54 17.48 16.30 -10.83
N PHE A 55 16.42 16.92 -11.37
CA PHE A 55 15.20 17.20 -10.62
C PHE A 55 14.52 15.92 -10.14
N VAL A 56 14.33 14.93 -11.04
CA VAL A 56 13.70 13.65 -10.71
C VAL A 56 14.51 12.88 -9.67
N ASP A 57 15.84 12.84 -9.79
CA ASP A 57 16.72 12.16 -8.84
C ASP A 57 16.70 12.84 -7.47
N HIS A 58 16.69 14.17 -7.42
CA HIS A 58 16.61 14.93 -6.18
C HIS A 58 15.25 14.71 -5.50
N PHE A 59 14.16 14.77 -6.28
CA PHE A 59 12.82 14.45 -5.81
C PHE A 59 12.73 13.03 -5.26
N THR A 60 13.30 12.05 -5.96
CA THR A 60 13.31 10.64 -5.54
C THR A 60 14.05 10.42 -4.21
N LYS A 61 15.15 11.15 -3.98
CA LYS A 61 15.88 11.13 -2.69
C LYS A 61 15.03 11.62 -1.53
N ILE A 62 14.27 12.69 -1.73
CA ILE A 62 13.38 13.26 -0.70
C ILE A 62 12.20 12.32 -0.47
N LEU A 63 11.67 11.72 -1.54
CA LEU A 63 10.52 10.84 -1.49
C LEU A 63 10.79 9.53 -0.74
N GLY A 64 12.02 9.01 -0.79
CA GLY A 64 12.39 7.72 -0.17
C GLY A 64 11.99 7.60 1.32
N PRO A 65 12.50 8.47 2.22
CA PRO A 65 12.13 8.46 3.63
C PRO A 65 10.62 8.63 3.86
N ILE A 66 9.96 9.49 3.09
CA ILE A 66 8.51 9.73 3.18
C ILE A 66 7.74 8.45 2.84
N CYS A 67 8.11 7.76 1.77
CA CYS A 67 7.50 6.49 1.39
C CYS A 67 7.69 5.40 2.45
N VAL A 68 8.88 5.29 3.05
CA VAL A 68 9.13 4.33 4.14
C VAL A 68 8.25 4.63 5.35
N THR A 69 8.15 5.89 5.75
CA THR A 69 7.25 6.32 6.83
C THR A 69 5.79 6.03 6.47
N ALA A 70 5.38 6.28 5.24
CA ALA A 70 4.03 5.98 4.76
C ALA A 70 3.72 4.47 4.82
N VAL A 71 4.66 3.58 4.46
CA VAL A 71 4.47 2.13 4.55
C VAL A 71 4.20 1.70 6.00
N ILE A 72 4.93 2.26 6.95
CA ILE A 72 4.74 1.98 8.38
C ILE A 72 3.34 2.42 8.82
N PHE A 73 2.95 3.67 8.53
CA PHE A 73 1.62 4.19 8.87
C PHE A 73 0.48 3.42 8.21
N LEU A 74 0.60 3.10 6.91
CA LEU A 74 -0.40 2.33 6.18
C LEU A 74 -0.56 0.94 6.80
N SER A 75 0.55 0.25 7.06
CA SER A 75 0.54 -1.08 7.69
C SER A 75 -0.10 -1.03 9.08
N SER A 76 0.27 -0.06 9.93
CA SER A 76 -0.31 0.13 11.25
C SER A 76 -1.81 0.45 11.20
N SER A 77 -2.25 1.27 10.23
CA SER A 77 -3.67 1.61 10.08
C SER A 77 -4.52 0.40 9.67
N LEU A 78 -4.03 -0.45 8.76
CA LEU A 78 -4.72 -1.67 8.34
C LEU A 78 -4.90 -2.65 9.51
N ILE A 79 -3.84 -2.81 10.32
CA ILE A 79 -3.88 -3.64 11.51
C ILE A 79 -4.89 -3.07 12.51
N ALA A 80 -4.86 -1.76 12.77
CA ALA A 80 -5.78 -1.10 13.68
C ALA A 80 -7.25 -1.30 13.25
N ILE A 81 -7.56 -1.12 11.96
CA ILE A 81 -8.91 -1.36 11.42
C ILE A 81 -9.33 -2.82 11.61
N ALA A 82 -8.44 -3.78 11.33
CA ALA A 82 -8.72 -5.20 11.50
C ALA A 82 -9.06 -5.56 12.97
N TYR A 83 -8.38 -4.98 13.96
CA TYR A 83 -8.72 -5.20 15.37
C TYR A 83 -9.93 -4.40 15.84
N VAL A 84 -10.11 -3.16 15.41
CA VAL A 84 -11.22 -2.32 15.89
C VAL A 84 -12.56 -2.83 15.34
N ILE A 85 -12.60 -3.25 14.07
CA ILE A 85 -13.84 -3.65 13.39
C ILE A 85 -13.96 -5.18 13.31
N GLY A 86 -12.90 -5.86 12.88
CA GLY A 86 -12.94 -7.31 12.66
C GLY A 86 -13.06 -8.12 13.94
N LEU A 87 -12.33 -7.74 15.00
CA LEU A 87 -12.37 -8.47 16.29
C LEU A 87 -13.78 -8.53 16.90
N PRO A 88 -14.50 -7.41 17.15
CA PRO A 88 -15.86 -7.50 17.72
C PRO A 88 -16.86 -8.19 16.79
N PHE A 89 -16.67 -8.10 15.47
CA PHE A 89 -17.51 -8.81 14.51
C PHE A 89 -17.38 -10.33 14.66
N TYR A 90 -16.15 -10.86 14.60
CA TYR A 90 -15.92 -12.30 14.68
C TYR A 90 -16.10 -12.88 16.09
N LEU A 91 -15.92 -12.07 17.14
CA LEU A 91 -16.28 -12.46 18.52
C LEU A 91 -17.78 -12.78 18.66
N ARG A 92 -18.66 -12.07 17.94
CA ARG A 92 -20.10 -12.32 17.94
C ARG A 92 -20.51 -13.51 17.07
N GLN A 93 -19.81 -13.72 15.95
CA GLN A 93 -20.21 -14.71 14.95
C GLN A 93 -19.68 -16.12 15.24
N ASN A 94 -18.35 -16.28 15.31
CA ASN A 94 -17.72 -17.58 15.52
C ASN A 94 -16.29 -17.45 16.04
N PHE A 95 -16.07 -17.92 17.27
CA PHE A 95 -14.77 -17.86 17.93
C PHE A 95 -13.66 -18.65 17.21
N TYR A 96 -13.97 -19.79 16.57
CA TYR A 96 -12.96 -20.58 15.86
C TYR A 96 -12.44 -19.87 14.61
N ILE A 97 -13.33 -19.19 13.88
CA ILE A 97 -12.96 -18.36 12.72
C ILE A 97 -12.09 -17.20 13.18
N LEU A 98 -12.42 -16.56 14.30
CA LEU A 98 -11.59 -15.51 14.87
C LEU A 98 -10.17 -16.00 15.19
N ILE A 99 -10.04 -17.10 15.93
CA ILE A 99 -8.72 -17.60 16.34
C ILE A 99 -7.88 -18.00 15.13
N SER A 100 -8.47 -18.67 14.14
CA SER A 100 -7.75 -19.00 12.90
C SER A 100 -7.33 -17.74 12.12
N ALA A 101 -8.19 -16.74 12.02
CA ALA A 101 -7.88 -15.45 11.39
C ALA A 101 -6.75 -14.71 12.12
N LEU A 102 -6.74 -14.71 13.45
CA LEU A 102 -5.66 -14.09 14.22
C LEU A 102 -4.34 -14.83 13.98
N ILE A 103 -4.30 -16.16 14.09
CA ILE A 103 -3.06 -16.93 13.89
C ILE A 103 -2.50 -16.69 12.49
N ILE A 104 -3.31 -16.87 11.45
CA ILE A 104 -2.88 -16.72 10.05
C ILE A 104 -2.52 -15.26 9.75
N GLY A 105 -3.33 -14.31 10.20
CA GLY A 105 -3.11 -12.88 9.98
C GLY A 105 -1.82 -12.37 10.60
N HIS A 106 -1.51 -12.77 11.85
CA HIS A 106 -0.25 -12.39 12.50
C HIS A 106 0.95 -13.07 11.85
N TRP A 107 0.82 -14.34 11.45
CA TRP A 107 1.88 -15.02 10.71
C TRP A 107 2.21 -14.30 9.40
N LEU A 108 1.19 -13.93 8.63
CA LEU A 108 1.36 -13.14 7.40
C LEU A 108 1.98 -11.77 7.68
N LEU A 109 1.53 -11.08 8.73
CA LEU A 109 2.10 -9.79 9.14
C LEU A 109 3.59 -9.92 9.47
N ILE A 110 3.98 -10.95 10.24
CA ILE A 110 5.38 -11.22 10.58
C ILE A 110 6.19 -11.46 9.30
N CYS A 111 5.68 -12.25 8.35
CA CYS A 111 6.35 -12.46 7.06
C CYS A 111 6.53 -11.15 6.29
N VAL A 112 5.48 -10.34 6.15
CA VAL A 112 5.53 -9.05 5.44
C VAL A 112 6.57 -8.12 6.08
N VAL A 113 6.51 -7.94 7.40
CA VAL A 113 7.43 -7.08 8.15
C VAL A 113 8.86 -7.59 8.03
N PHE A 114 9.09 -8.89 8.18
CA PHE A 114 10.42 -9.49 8.06
C PHE A 114 11.02 -9.28 6.67
N TYR A 115 10.29 -9.62 5.60
CA TYR A 115 10.82 -9.47 4.25
C TYR A 115 10.99 -8.00 3.83
N TYR A 116 10.09 -7.11 4.27
CA TYR A 116 10.25 -5.67 4.09
C TYR A 116 11.52 -5.17 4.80
N TYR A 117 11.71 -5.53 6.07
CA TYR A 117 12.90 -5.15 6.84
C TYR A 117 14.19 -5.66 6.18
N MET A 118 14.20 -6.91 5.72
CA MET A 118 15.35 -7.48 5.00
C MET A 118 15.59 -6.77 3.67
N ALA A 119 14.56 -6.43 2.90
CA ALA A 119 14.70 -5.69 1.65
C ALA A 119 15.20 -4.25 1.87
N PHE A 120 14.72 -3.59 2.94
CA PHE A 120 15.11 -2.25 3.37
C PHE A 120 16.58 -2.20 3.83
N THR A 121 16.98 -3.08 4.75
CA THR A 121 18.32 -3.04 5.39
C THR A 121 19.42 -3.73 4.59
N THR A 122 19.10 -4.76 3.81
CA THR A 122 20.12 -5.49 3.07
C THR A 122 20.67 -4.63 1.94
N GLN A 123 21.98 -4.44 1.94
CA GLN A 123 22.66 -3.74 0.86
C GLN A 123 22.50 -4.51 -0.46
N PRO A 124 22.22 -3.85 -1.58
CA PRO A 124 21.92 -4.52 -2.86
C PRO A 124 23.10 -5.27 -3.49
N GLY A 125 24.33 -4.99 -3.03
CA GLY A 125 25.56 -5.57 -3.56
C GLY A 125 26.28 -4.60 -4.50
N PHE A 126 27.60 -4.52 -4.35
CA PHE A 126 28.45 -3.55 -5.04
C PHE A 126 29.64 -4.25 -5.70
N PRO A 127 30.14 -3.73 -6.84
CA PRO A 127 31.31 -4.30 -7.48
C PRO A 127 32.55 -4.20 -6.58
N PRO A 128 33.45 -5.19 -6.62
CA PRO A 128 34.70 -5.15 -5.85
C PRO A 128 35.56 -3.97 -6.28
N GLN A 129 36.12 -3.25 -5.31
CA GLN A 129 36.99 -2.09 -5.54
C GLN A 129 38.43 -2.56 -5.75
N GLY A 130 39.09 -2.04 -6.79
CA GLY A 130 40.52 -2.30 -7.04
C GLY A 130 40.87 -3.70 -7.59
N ALA A 131 39.89 -4.57 -7.80
CA ALA A 131 40.10 -5.86 -8.46
C ALA A 131 40.06 -5.72 -9.98
N MET A 132 40.97 -6.40 -10.69
CA MET A 132 40.85 -6.54 -12.14
C MET A 132 39.65 -7.44 -12.46
N ILE A 133 38.58 -6.84 -13.00
CA ILE A 133 37.40 -7.57 -13.45
C ILE A 133 37.69 -8.03 -14.89
N SER A 134 38.07 -9.30 -15.06
CA SER A 134 38.39 -9.90 -16.36
C SER A 134 37.22 -9.86 -17.35
N GLU A 135 35.98 -9.92 -16.84
CA GLU A 135 34.74 -9.94 -17.64
C GLU A 135 34.00 -8.59 -17.64
N ALA A 136 34.73 -7.47 -17.52
CA ALA A 136 34.09 -6.15 -17.52
C ALA A 136 33.47 -5.85 -18.88
N VAL A 137 32.16 -5.57 -18.91
CA VAL A 137 31.41 -5.33 -20.17
C VAL A 137 31.54 -3.87 -20.63
N SER A 138 31.69 -2.94 -19.68
CA SER A 138 31.84 -1.50 -19.97
C SER A 138 32.35 -0.74 -18.75
N ILE A 139 32.75 0.52 -18.93
CA ILE A 139 33.19 1.40 -17.84
C ILE A 139 32.02 2.28 -17.38
N CYS A 140 31.87 2.47 -16.07
CA CYS A 140 30.94 3.45 -15.52
C CYS A 140 31.54 4.86 -15.66
N LYS A 141 30.87 5.75 -16.40
CA LYS A 141 31.34 7.14 -16.59
C LYS A 141 31.40 7.94 -15.27
N ARG A 142 30.50 7.66 -14.31
CA ARG A 142 30.43 8.38 -13.03
C ARG A 142 31.39 7.84 -11.97
N CYS A 143 31.51 6.51 -11.84
CA CYS A 143 32.42 5.89 -10.88
C CYS A 143 33.84 5.71 -11.41
N ILE A 144 34.06 5.89 -12.72
CA ILE A 144 35.35 5.68 -13.41
C ILE A 144 35.92 4.29 -13.06
N ALA A 145 35.06 3.28 -13.14
CA ALA A 145 35.38 1.91 -12.75
C ALA A 145 34.79 0.89 -13.74
N PRO A 146 35.48 -0.24 -13.98
CA PRO A 146 34.94 -1.33 -14.80
C PRO A 146 33.65 -1.88 -14.17
N LYS A 147 32.60 -2.02 -15.00
CA LYS A 147 31.32 -2.59 -14.59
C LYS A 147 31.31 -4.10 -14.88
N PRO A 148 31.12 -4.94 -13.86
CA PRO A 148 30.78 -6.34 -14.09
C PRO A 148 29.49 -6.49 -14.92
N PRO A 149 29.25 -7.66 -15.51
CA PRO A 149 28.01 -7.93 -16.24
C PRO A 149 26.76 -7.61 -15.40
N ARG A 150 25.73 -7.03 -16.04
CA ARG A 150 24.45 -6.63 -15.42
C ARG A 150 24.56 -5.60 -14.28
N THR A 151 25.68 -4.87 -14.20
CA THR A 151 25.86 -3.79 -13.22
C THR A 151 25.45 -2.45 -13.82
N HIS A 152 24.64 -1.69 -13.10
CA HIS A 152 24.22 -0.34 -13.50
C HIS A 152 24.53 0.67 -12.40
N HIS A 153 24.76 1.92 -12.79
CA HIS A 153 24.99 3.00 -11.85
C HIS A 153 23.65 3.59 -11.42
N CYS A 154 23.35 3.54 -10.12
CA CYS A 154 22.22 4.25 -9.57
C CYS A 154 22.66 5.67 -9.21
N ILE A 155 22.03 6.68 -9.84
CA ILE A 155 22.32 8.09 -9.58
C ILE A 155 21.85 8.49 -8.18
N VAL A 156 20.72 7.93 -7.73
CA VAL A 156 20.15 8.16 -6.41
C VAL A 156 21.10 7.69 -5.30
N CYS A 157 21.58 6.44 -5.38
CA CYS A 157 22.56 5.89 -4.44
C CYS A 157 24.01 6.35 -4.72
N ASN A 158 24.24 7.08 -5.82
CA ASN A 158 25.53 7.53 -6.32
C ASN A 158 26.61 6.42 -6.41
N ARG A 159 26.21 5.23 -6.87
CA ARG A 159 27.13 4.08 -6.97
C ARG A 159 26.64 3.00 -7.92
N CYS A 160 27.58 2.17 -8.37
CA CYS A 160 27.28 0.97 -9.15
C CYS A 160 26.67 -0.14 -8.27
N ILE A 161 25.57 -0.72 -8.74
CA ILE A 161 24.82 -1.78 -8.06
C ILE A 161 24.91 -3.07 -8.90
N LEU A 162 25.29 -4.17 -8.26
CA LEU A 162 25.38 -5.48 -8.93
C LEU A 162 23.99 -6.01 -9.25
N LYS A 163 23.79 -6.52 -10.48
CA LYS A 163 22.50 -7.02 -10.98
C LYS A 163 21.36 -6.05 -10.62
N MET A 164 21.59 -4.77 -10.87
CA MET A 164 20.64 -3.70 -10.54
C MET A 164 19.33 -3.94 -11.27
N ASP A 165 18.23 -3.97 -10.51
CA ASP A 165 16.89 -3.99 -11.08
C ASP A 165 16.37 -2.54 -11.13
N HIS A 166 16.15 -1.92 -9.97
CA HIS A 166 15.74 -0.52 -9.88
C HIS A 166 16.11 0.12 -8.54
N HIS A 167 15.97 1.44 -8.43
CA HIS A 167 15.95 2.14 -7.15
C HIS A 167 14.50 2.24 -6.67
N CYS A 168 14.22 1.73 -5.47
CA CYS A 168 12.85 1.68 -4.94
C CYS A 168 12.66 2.75 -3.85
N PRO A 169 11.84 3.79 -4.08
CA PRO A 169 11.55 4.79 -3.05
C PRO A 169 10.87 4.19 -1.83
N TRP A 170 10.02 3.17 -2.02
CA TRP A 170 9.32 2.46 -0.95
C TRP A 170 10.24 1.70 0.01
N LEU A 171 11.44 1.34 -0.42
CA LEU A 171 12.47 0.75 0.44
C LEU A 171 13.55 1.77 0.84
N ASN A 172 13.52 2.99 0.28
CA ASN A 172 14.63 3.94 0.33
C ASN A 172 15.99 3.25 0.04
N ASN A 173 16.00 2.28 -0.87
CA ASN A 173 17.14 1.41 -1.16
C ASN A 173 17.05 0.90 -2.61
N CYS A 174 18.20 0.55 -3.19
CA CYS A 174 18.24 -0.12 -4.47
C CYS A 174 17.87 -1.60 -4.32
N VAL A 175 17.21 -2.16 -5.32
CA VAL A 175 17.01 -3.60 -5.49
C VAL A 175 18.09 -4.11 -6.43
N GLY A 176 18.93 -5.00 -5.92
CA GLY A 176 20.07 -5.58 -6.64
C GLY A 176 20.35 -7.01 -6.21
N HIS A 177 21.52 -7.52 -6.55
CA HIS A 177 21.87 -8.94 -6.43
C HIS A 177 21.55 -9.58 -5.06
N PHE A 178 21.89 -8.93 -3.96
CA PHE A 178 21.77 -9.52 -2.62
C PHE A 178 20.40 -9.37 -1.96
N ASN A 179 19.61 -8.36 -2.33
CA ASN A 179 18.30 -8.11 -1.72
C ASN A 179 17.11 -8.39 -2.66
N HIS A 180 17.34 -8.71 -3.93
CA HIS A 180 16.29 -9.02 -4.90
C HIS A 180 15.32 -10.12 -4.42
N ARG A 181 15.85 -11.17 -3.76
CA ARG A 181 15.00 -12.25 -3.19
C ARG A 181 14.07 -11.76 -2.09
N TYR A 182 14.54 -10.83 -1.26
CA TYR A 182 13.76 -10.29 -0.14
C TYR A 182 12.68 -9.36 -0.66
N PHE A 183 13.01 -8.51 -1.64
CA PHE A 183 12.04 -7.67 -2.31
C PHE A 183 10.91 -8.49 -2.95
N PHE A 184 11.26 -9.56 -3.68
CA PHE A 184 10.25 -10.43 -4.30
C PHE A 184 9.34 -11.09 -3.26
N MET A 185 9.92 -11.67 -2.19
CA MET A 185 9.13 -12.28 -1.12
C MET A 185 8.26 -11.27 -0.39
N PHE A 186 8.75 -10.05 -0.14
CA PHE A 186 7.95 -8.96 0.41
C PHE A 186 6.72 -8.69 -0.46
N CYS A 187 6.89 -8.51 -1.77
CA CYS A 187 5.76 -8.27 -2.69
C CYS A 187 4.76 -9.42 -2.68
N ALA A 188 5.24 -10.68 -2.68
CA ALA A 188 4.39 -11.86 -2.65
C ALA A 188 3.56 -11.95 -1.36
N TYR A 189 4.19 -11.82 -0.18
CA TYR A 189 3.48 -11.86 1.10
C TYR A 189 2.58 -10.65 1.31
N ALA A 190 2.95 -9.46 0.82
CA ALA A 190 2.09 -8.29 0.87
C ALA A 190 0.81 -8.51 0.05
N TRP A 191 0.94 -9.09 -1.15
CA TRP A 191 -0.22 -9.44 -1.98
C TRP A 191 -1.12 -10.49 -1.32
N ILE A 192 -0.53 -11.56 -0.76
CA ILE A 192 -1.28 -12.59 -0.01
C ILE A 192 -1.98 -11.96 1.21
N GLY A 193 -1.31 -11.05 1.93
CA GLY A 193 -1.88 -10.33 3.05
C GLY A 193 -3.08 -9.46 2.66
N VAL A 194 -3.00 -8.76 1.53
CA VAL A 194 -4.13 -7.98 0.99
C VAL A 194 -5.30 -8.89 0.64
N VAL A 195 -5.05 -10.00 -0.04
CA VAL A 195 -6.10 -11.00 -0.36
C VAL A 195 -6.74 -11.55 0.92
N PHE A 196 -5.94 -11.86 1.94
CA PHE A 196 -6.42 -12.31 3.24
C PHE A 196 -7.35 -11.27 3.88
N VAL A 197 -6.94 -10.00 3.95
CA VAL A 197 -7.76 -8.91 4.51
C VAL A 197 -9.06 -8.73 3.72
N ILE A 198 -9.04 -8.86 2.39
CA ILE A 198 -10.26 -8.77 1.56
C ILE A 198 -11.22 -9.92 1.89
N ILE A 199 -10.75 -11.16 1.96
CA ILE A 199 -11.59 -12.34 2.22
C ILE A 199 -12.29 -12.23 3.59
N PHE A 200 -11.55 -11.88 4.64
CA PHE A 200 -12.12 -11.68 5.99
C PHE A 200 -12.87 -10.34 6.11
N GLY A 201 -12.62 -9.38 5.22
CA GLY A 201 -13.32 -8.09 5.19
C GLY A 201 -14.69 -8.15 4.52
N ILE A 202 -14.91 -9.05 3.56
CA ILE A 202 -16.19 -9.14 2.81
C ILE A 202 -17.41 -9.34 3.74
N PRO A 203 -17.42 -10.30 4.68
CA PRO A 203 -18.57 -10.48 5.58
C PRO A 203 -18.85 -9.25 6.44
N VAL A 204 -17.79 -8.62 6.93
CA VAL A 204 -17.85 -7.39 7.73
C VAL A 204 -18.45 -6.24 6.92
N ALA A 205 -17.96 -6.05 5.69
CA ALA A 205 -18.45 -5.04 4.78
C ALA A 205 -19.91 -5.31 4.37
N TYR A 206 -20.28 -6.57 4.15
CA TYR A 206 -21.65 -6.94 3.82
C TYR A 206 -22.62 -6.62 4.95
N GLU A 207 -22.32 -7.00 6.20
CA GLU A 207 -23.16 -6.66 7.36
C GLU A 207 -23.27 -5.14 7.55
N HIS A 208 -22.16 -4.41 7.38
CA HIS A 208 -22.18 -2.96 7.54
C HIS A 208 -22.98 -2.23 6.45
N CYS A 209 -22.83 -2.65 5.19
CA CYS A 209 -23.48 -2.00 4.05
C CYS A 209 -24.94 -2.42 3.87
N PHE A 210 -25.28 -3.69 4.12
CA PHE A 210 -26.60 -4.25 3.83
C PHE A 210 -27.39 -4.64 5.08
N GLY A 211 -26.76 -4.90 6.22
CA GLY A 211 -27.45 -5.31 7.45
C GLY A 211 -28.44 -4.28 7.99
N ASN A 212 -28.20 -2.99 7.76
CA ASN A 212 -29.10 -1.93 8.19
C ASN A 212 -30.38 -1.86 7.34
N SER A 213 -30.32 -2.18 6.04
CA SER A 213 -31.46 -2.08 5.13
C SER A 213 -32.61 -3.03 5.47
N GLU A 214 -32.32 -4.24 5.94
CA GLU A 214 -33.35 -5.20 6.37
C GLU A 214 -34.01 -4.77 7.68
N SER A 215 -33.25 -4.15 8.60
CA SER A 215 -33.79 -3.66 9.87
C SER A 215 -34.75 -2.48 9.71
N GLU A 216 -34.46 -1.56 8.78
CA GLU A 216 -35.33 -0.42 8.46
C GLU A 216 -36.58 -0.87 7.68
N ASP A 217 -36.44 -1.81 6.73
CA ASP A 217 -37.57 -2.36 5.98
C ASP A 217 -38.49 -3.17 6.88
N PHE A 218 -37.95 -3.98 7.81
CA PHE A 218 -38.76 -4.69 8.80
C PHE A 218 -39.43 -3.73 9.80
N GLY A 219 -38.73 -2.69 10.25
CA GLY A 219 -39.28 -1.63 11.10
C GLY A 219 -40.43 -0.88 10.43
N SER A 220 -40.25 -0.47 9.17
CA SER A 220 -41.28 0.16 8.34
C SER A 220 -42.49 -0.74 8.12
N LYS A 221 -42.27 -2.02 7.76
CA LYS A 221 -43.34 -3.01 7.58
C LYS A 221 -44.09 -3.31 8.88
N SER A 222 -43.37 -3.41 10.00
CA SER A 222 -43.92 -3.58 11.34
C SER A 222 -44.79 -2.39 11.73
N LEU A 223 -44.27 -1.15 11.67
CA LEU A 223 -45.05 0.06 11.95
C LEU A 223 -46.28 0.20 11.04
N GLY A 224 -46.14 -0.10 9.74
CA GLY A 224 -47.25 -0.12 8.80
C GLY A 224 -48.30 -1.21 9.11
N ALA A 225 -47.90 -2.34 9.69
CA ALA A 225 -48.80 -3.39 10.16
C ALA A 225 -49.52 -2.96 11.45
N TRP A 226 -48.82 -2.36 12.42
CA TRP A 226 -49.42 -1.82 13.64
C TRP A 226 -50.43 -0.71 13.35
N HIS A 227 -50.11 0.24 12.45
CA HIS A 227 -51.04 1.28 12.02
C HIS A 227 -52.31 0.70 11.38
N ARG A 228 -52.16 -0.37 10.58
CA ARG A 228 -53.29 -1.07 9.94
C ARG A 228 -54.16 -1.84 10.95
N VAL A 229 -53.55 -2.42 11.98
CA VAL A 229 -54.25 -3.10 13.07
C VAL A 229 -54.98 -2.10 13.97
N SER A 230 -54.41 -0.92 14.27
CA SER A 230 -55.09 0.12 15.04
C SER A 230 -56.33 0.69 14.33
N PHE A 231 -56.34 0.75 12.99
CA PHE A 231 -57.55 1.12 12.23
C PHE A 231 -58.65 0.04 12.24
N ILE A 232 -58.29 -1.23 12.45
CA ILE A 232 -59.27 -2.33 12.57
C ILE A 232 -59.80 -2.43 14.01
N GLY A 233 -58.95 -2.16 15.02
CA GLY A 233 -59.31 -2.17 16.44
C GLY A 233 -60.24 -1.02 16.88
N GLU A 234 -60.34 0.05 16.08
CA GLU A 234 -61.27 1.16 16.37
C GLU A 234 -62.69 0.94 15.81
N LYS A 235 -62.88 -0.06 14.94
CA LYS A 235 -64.23 -0.41 14.42
C LYS A 235 -64.99 -1.43 15.28
N SER A 236 -64.43 -1.95 16.37
CA SER A 236 -65.12 -2.96 17.22
C SER A 236 -65.66 -2.43 18.56
N LYS A 237 -65.51 -1.15 18.89
CA LYS A 237 -66.03 -0.57 20.15
C LYS A 237 -67.51 -0.11 20.12
N VAL A 238 -68.40 -0.85 19.46
CA VAL A 238 -69.86 -0.58 19.47
C VAL A 238 -70.72 -1.71 20.03
N VAL A 239 -70.17 -2.85 20.44
CA VAL A 239 -70.96 -3.91 21.10
C VAL A 239 -70.38 -4.25 22.46
N SER A 240 -70.58 -3.34 23.42
CA SER A 240 -70.57 -3.68 24.84
C SER A 240 -71.91 -3.31 25.45
N ARG A 241 -72.73 -4.32 25.78
CA ARG A 241 -73.61 -4.42 26.96
C ARG A 241 -74.70 -5.47 26.73
N ILE A 242 -75.09 -6.13 27.82
CA ILE A 242 -75.86 -7.38 27.96
C ILE A 242 -74.90 -8.56 27.90
N SER A 243 -74.52 -9.20 29.01
CA SER A 243 -75.38 -9.69 30.09
C SER A 243 -74.65 -9.72 31.43
N ASN A 244 -75.30 -9.17 32.46
CA ASN A 244 -74.98 -9.44 33.85
C ASN A 244 -75.73 -10.69 34.34
N ALA A 245 -75.19 -11.23 35.42
CA ALA A 245 -75.79 -12.12 36.42
C ALA A 245 -75.66 -13.62 36.15
N MET A 246 -75.05 -14.30 37.13
CA MET A 246 -75.70 -15.33 37.97
C MET A 246 -74.69 -16.43 38.38
N VAL A 247 -74.63 -16.67 39.71
CA VAL A 247 -74.30 -17.95 40.41
C VAL A 247 -72.89 -18.15 41.06
N LEU A 248 -72.86 -17.88 42.37
CA LEU A 248 -72.44 -18.69 43.54
C LEU A 248 -70.99 -19.28 43.73
N THR A 249 -70.30 -18.72 44.75
CA THR A 249 -69.62 -19.34 45.95
C THR A 249 -68.45 -20.37 45.80
N PRO A 250 -67.76 -20.85 46.88
CA PRO A 250 -66.45 -20.30 47.32
C PRO A 250 -65.35 -21.36 47.61
N SER A 251 -64.16 -20.89 48.04
CA SER A 251 -63.13 -21.59 48.86
C SER A 251 -62.43 -22.84 48.32
N VAL A 252 -61.09 -22.75 48.12
CA VAL A 252 -60.09 -23.65 48.75
C VAL A 252 -58.77 -22.86 48.89
N ALA A 253 -58.35 -22.66 50.14
CA ALA A 253 -56.98 -22.39 50.55
C ALA A 253 -56.40 -23.69 51.15
N ILE A 254 -55.09 -23.69 51.47
CA ILE A 254 -54.31 -24.71 52.25
C ILE A 254 -53.58 -25.71 51.29
N GLU A 255 -52.28 -26.01 51.40
CA GLU A 255 -51.44 -26.23 52.58
C GLU A 255 -49.93 -26.00 52.31
N LEU A 256 -49.25 -25.40 53.28
CA LEU A 256 -47.81 -25.54 53.53
C LEU A 256 -47.56 -26.91 54.19
N HIS A 257 -46.54 -27.65 53.77
CA HIS A 257 -45.96 -28.70 54.62
C HIS A 257 -44.44 -28.64 54.63
N SER A 258 -43.93 -28.34 55.82
CA SER A 258 -42.58 -28.53 56.31
C SER A 258 -42.25 -30.01 56.42
N THR A 259 -41.02 -30.41 56.08
CA THR A 259 -40.39 -31.59 56.69
C THR A 259 -38.93 -31.29 57.05
N ASP A 260 -38.60 -31.75 58.25
CA ASP A 260 -37.39 -31.49 59.01
C ASP A 260 -36.16 -32.31 58.57
N THR A 261 -35.02 -31.77 59.01
CA THR A 261 -33.70 -32.35 59.29
C THR A 261 -33.51 -33.88 59.26
N VAL A 262 -32.48 -34.35 58.53
CA VAL A 262 -31.56 -35.43 58.97
C VAL A 262 -30.15 -35.18 58.42
N SER A 263 -29.18 -35.09 59.32
CA SER A 263 -27.73 -35.23 59.11
C SER A 263 -27.33 -36.71 58.99
N THR A 264 -26.36 -37.04 58.12
CA THR A 264 -25.08 -37.73 58.44
C THR A 264 -24.40 -38.26 57.18
N GLU A 265 -23.18 -37.77 56.98
CA GLU A 265 -21.97 -38.49 56.54
C GLU A 265 -22.04 -39.51 55.41
N SER A 266 -21.30 -39.22 54.32
CA SER A 266 -20.22 -40.10 53.86
C SER A 266 -19.27 -39.37 52.88
N ILE A 267 -18.01 -39.29 53.32
CA ILE A 267 -16.79 -39.54 52.53
C ILE A 267 -16.30 -38.34 51.66
N MET A 268 -15.32 -37.56 52.17
CA MET A 268 -13.86 -37.75 51.95
C MET A 268 -13.44 -37.37 50.50
N THR A 269 -12.44 -36.56 50.18
CA THR A 269 -11.32 -35.97 50.92
C THR A 269 -10.45 -35.13 49.93
N ILE A 270 -9.73 -34.12 50.47
CA ILE A 270 -8.47 -33.47 50.03
C ILE A 270 -8.40 -32.51 48.80
N TRP A 271 -8.17 -31.24 49.15
CA TRP A 271 -7.30 -30.18 48.57
C TRP A 271 -5.81 -30.67 48.41
N PRO A 272 -4.73 -29.91 48.06
CA PRO A 272 -4.51 -28.57 47.46
C PRO A 272 -3.87 -28.64 46.05
N LEU A 273 -3.93 -27.63 45.16
CA LEU A 273 -3.23 -26.32 45.17
C LEU A 273 -1.67 -26.41 45.15
N VAL A 274 -1.04 -26.05 44.02
CA VAL A 274 0.25 -25.32 44.04
C VAL A 274 0.29 -24.35 42.85
N ALA A 275 0.22 -23.06 43.20
CA ALA A 275 0.79 -21.96 42.44
C ALA A 275 2.05 -21.49 43.19
N ALA A 276 3.15 -21.26 42.48
CA ALA A 276 4.25 -20.34 42.82
C ALA A 276 5.29 -20.42 41.68
N HIS A 277 5.51 -19.36 40.91
CA HIS A 277 6.53 -18.33 41.17
C HIS A 277 7.96 -18.88 41.25
N SER A 278 8.68 -18.73 40.14
CA SER A 278 10.07 -18.31 40.04
C SER A 278 10.30 -17.72 38.65
#